data_AF-A0A7H8KAD1-F1
#
_entry.id   AF-A0A7H8KAD1-F1
#
_cell.length_a   1.000
_cell.length_b   1.000
_cell.length_c   1.000
_cell.angle_alpha   90.00
_cell.angle_beta   90.00
_cell.angle_gamma   90.00
#
_symmetry.space_group_name_H-M   'P 1'
#
loop_
_entity.id
_entity.type
_entity.pdbx_description
1 polymer ?
#
loop_
_entity_poly.entity_id
_entity_poly.type
_entity_poly.pdbx_seq_one_letter_code
_entity_poly.pdbx_strand_id
1 'polypeptide(L)'
;MPAQNEVDEQTIRQLLSAFEVAMANCNAADASVDAVNSSMQWHGEARTLYGQELSNWRGGLNQVRNGLEMLRTAMGQYLQATSNAELETSSHSRWYQGD
;
A
#
# COMPACT_ATOMS: atom_id res chain seq x y z
N MET A 1 12.07 -29.71 -10.50
CA MET A 1 12.48 -28.76 -9.45
C MET A 1 11.29 -27.86 -9.23
N PRO A 2 10.66 -27.79 -8.05
CA PRO A 2 9.56 -26.85 -7.88
C PRO A 2 10.17 -25.45 -7.91
N ALA A 3 9.62 -24.58 -8.76
CA ALA A 3 9.94 -23.18 -8.76
C ALA A 3 9.56 -22.66 -7.37
N GLN A 4 10.59 -22.41 -6.56
CA GLN A 4 10.47 -21.67 -5.32
C GLN A 4 9.82 -20.34 -5.72
N ASN A 5 8.56 -20.13 -5.33
CA ASN A 5 7.85 -18.86 -5.55
C ASN A 5 8.75 -17.77 -4.94
N GLU A 6 9.51 -17.06 -5.76
CA GLU A 6 10.54 -16.09 -5.32
C GLU A 6 9.97 -14.89 -4.56
N VAL A 7 8.64 -14.81 -4.42
CA VAL A 7 7.97 -13.90 -3.49
C VAL A 7 7.39 -14.75 -2.36
N ASP A 8 8.23 -15.02 -1.37
CA ASP A 8 7.86 -15.78 -0.17
C ASP A 8 6.72 -15.06 0.57
N GLU A 9 5.79 -15.82 1.16
CA GLU A 9 4.63 -15.26 1.88
C GLU A 9 5.07 -14.23 2.94
N GLN A 10 6.24 -14.46 3.54
CA GLN A 10 6.88 -13.56 4.49
C GLN A 10 7.22 -12.19 3.87
N THR A 11 7.74 -12.15 2.65
CA THR A 11 8.06 -10.91 1.93
C THR A 11 6.79 -10.13 1.58
N ILE A 12 5.72 -10.82 1.18
CA ILE A 12 4.41 -10.19 0.90
C ILE A 12 3.85 -9.55 2.17
N ARG A 13 3.89 -10.27 3.30
CA ARG A 13 3.43 -9.75 4.61
C ARG A 13 4.25 -8.55 5.07
N GLN A 14 5.57 -8.57 4.90
CA GLN A 14 6.44 -7.42 5.19
C GLN A 14 6.09 -6.21 4.31
N LEU A 15 5.84 -6.43 3.02
CA LEU A 15 5.47 -5.35 2.11
C LEU A 15 4.10 -4.75 2.45
N LEU A 16 3.11 -5.58 2.81
CA LEU A 16 1.80 -5.12 3.27
C LEU A 16 1.92 -4.24 4.53
N SER A 17 2.74 -4.67 5.50
CA SER A 17 3.01 -3.88 6.71
C SER A 17 3.69 -2.54 6.38
N ALA A 18 4.63 -2.54 5.44
CA ALA A 18 5.28 -1.32 4.97
C ALA A 18 4.28 -0.36 4.31
N PHE A 19 3.29 -0.87 3.57
CA PHE A 19 2.21 -0.05 2.99
C PHE A 19 1.31 0.57 4.06
N GLU A 20 0.95 -0.18 5.11
CA GLU A 20 0.17 0.36 6.23
C GLU A 20 0.90 1.50 6.95
N VAL A 21 2.22 1.33 7.17
CA VAL A 21 3.07 2.39 7.74
C VAL A 21 3.15 3.59 6.80
N ALA A 22 3.30 3.39 5.48
CA ALA A 22 3.32 4.46 4.51
C ALA A 22 2.00 5.25 4.48
N MET A 23 0.85 4.58 4.56
CA MET A 23 -0.46 5.25 4.67
C MET A 23 -0.59 6.04 5.97
N ALA A 24 -0.14 5.48 7.10
CA ALA A 24 -0.14 6.17 8.38
C ALA A 24 0.72 7.45 8.33
N ASN A 25 1.90 7.37 7.69
CA ASN A 25 2.77 8.53 7.48
C ASN A 25 2.13 9.59 6.58
N CYS A 26 1.42 9.17 5.52
CA CYS A 26 0.66 10.10 4.67
C CYS A 26 -0.41 10.84 5.49
N ASN A 27 -1.14 10.14 6.35
CA ASN A 27 -2.15 10.74 7.23
C ASN A 27 -1.54 11.68 8.26
N ALA A 28 -0.39 11.32 8.84
CA ALA A 28 0.35 12.15 9.77
C ALA A 28 0.88 13.44 9.10
N ALA A 29 1.35 13.33 7.86
CA ALA A 29 1.79 14.49 7.08
C ALA A 29 0.62 15.46 6.82
N ASP A 30 -0.55 14.96 6.41
CA ASP A 30 -1.77 15.75 6.18
C ASP A 30 -2.21 16.47 7.45
N ALA A 31 -2.27 15.76 8.58
CA ALA A 31 -2.59 16.34 9.88
C ALA A 31 -1.59 17.41 10.34
N SER A 32 -0.29 17.20 10.06
CA SER A 32 0.76 18.17 10.41
C SER A 32 0.64 19.44 9.57
N VAL A 33 0.38 19.29 8.27
CA VAL A 33 0.16 20.43 7.36
C VAL A 33 -1.09 21.21 7.77
N ASP A 34 -2.16 20.53 8.19
CA ASP A 34 -3.39 21.16 8.68
C ASP A 34 -3.17 21.96 9.96
N ALA A 35 -2.40 21.39 10.90
CA ALA A 35 -2.04 22.08 12.13
C ALA A 35 -1.27 23.38 11.83
N VAL A 36 -0.28 23.33 10.93
CA VAL A 36 0.50 24.50 10.52
C VAL A 36 -0.38 25.52 9.80
N ASN A 37 -1.23 25.08 8.86
CA ASN A 37 -2.16 25.95 8.14
C ASN A 37 -3.12 26.68 9.10
N SER A 38 -3.60 26.01 10.14
CA SER A 38 -4.47 26.62 11.16
C SER A 38 -3.77 27.70 12.02
N SER A 39 -2.45 27.61 12.15
CA SER A 39 -1.63 28.56 12.91
C SER A 39 -1.16 29.76 12.08
N MET A 40 -1.25 29.69 10.75
CA MET A 40 -0.77 30.73 9.85
C MET A 40 -1.83 31.82 9.63
N GLN A 41 -1.53 33.05 10.07
CA GLN A 41 -2.34 34.23 9.77
C GLN A 41 -1.91 34.89 8.45
N TRP A 42 -1.89 34.11 7.37
CA TRP A 42 -1.54 34.63 6.04
C TRP A 42 -2.72 35.38 5.43
N HIS A 43 -2.43 36.51 4.79
CA HIS A 43 -3.43 37.39 4.19
C HIS A 43 -3.06 37.70 2.74
N GLY A 44 -4.06 38.05 1.93
CA GLY A 44 -3.87 38.44 0.54
C GLY A 44 -3.38 37.30 -0.36
N GLU A 45 -2.59 37.65 -1.37
CA GLU A 45 -2.13 36.74 -2.43
C GLU A 45 -1.36 35.51 -1.90
N ALA A 46 -0.57 35.68 -0.84
CA ALA A 46 0.17 34.58 -0.22
C ALA A 46 -0.76 33.47 0.34
N ARG A 47 -1.91 33.84 0.91
CA ARG A 47 -2.90 32.87 1.38
C ARG A 47 -3.52 32.11 0.20
N THR A 48 -3.81 32.80 -0.88
CA THR A 48 -4.41 32.21 -2.09
C THR A 48 -3.46 31.21 -2.74
N LEU A 49 -2.20 31.62 -2.96
CA LEU A 49 -1.16 30.75 -3.54
C LEU A 49 -0.91 29.52 -2.65
N TYR A 50 -0.76 29.72 -1.34
CA TYR A 50 -0.61 28.62 -0.41
C TYR A 50 -1.80 27.66 -0.42
N GLY A 51 -3.03 28.18 -0.46
CA GLY A 51 -4.24 27.36 -0.54
C GLY A 51 -4.29 26.53 -1.82
N GLN A 52 -3.86 27.08 -2.96
CA GLN A 52 -3.75 26.34 -4.22
C GLN A 52 -2.68 25.24 -4.14
N GLU A 53 -1.48 25.57 -3.68
CA GLU A 53 -0.40 24.59 -3.54
C GLU A 53 -0.75 23.48 -2.54
N LEU A 54 -1.42 23.82 -1.43
CA LEU A 54 -1.94 22.86 -0.47
C LEU A 54 -2.96 21.91 -1.11
N SER A 55 -3.88 22.45 -1.91
CA SER A 55 -4.86 21.64 -2.65
C SER A 55 -4.18 20.70 -3.65
N ASN A 56 -3.17 21.18 -4.39
CA ASN A 56 -2.40 20.37 -5.33
C ASN A 56 -1.63 19.25 -4.61
N TRP A 57 -0.98 19.58 -3.49
CA TRP A 57 -0.25 18.64 -2.66
C TRP A 57 -1.17 17.53 -2.12
N ARG A 58 -2.33 17.90 -1.57
CA ARG A 58 -3.35 16.91 -1.12
C ARG A 58 -3.85 16.04 -2.26
N GLY A 59 -3.99 16.60 -3.46
CA GLY A 59 -4.31 15.85 -4.68
C GLY A 59 -3.27 14.77 -4.97
N GLY A 60 -1.99 15.11 -4.95
CA GLY A 60 -0.89 14.15 -5.11
C GLY A 60 -0.83 13.10 -4.00
N LEU A 61 -1.03 13.52 -2.74
CA LEU A 61 -1.06 12.61 -1.59
C LEU A 61 -2.17 11.56 -1.73
N ASN A 62 -3.35 11.96 -2.20
CA ASN A 62 -4.46 11.03 -2.47
C ASN A 62 -4.15 10.06 -3.60
N GLN A 63 -3.39 10.47 -4.63
CA GLN A 63 -2.92 9.55 -5.67
C GLN A 63 -1.97 8.50 -5.09
N VAL A 64 -1.06 8.90 -4.21
CA VAL A 64 -0.17 7.96 -3.50
C VAL A 64 -0.97 6.98 -2.65
N ARG A 65 -1.95 7.46 -1.87
CA ARG A 65 -2.86 6.61 -1.08
C ARG A 65 -3.58 5.60 -1.97
N ASN A 66 -4.12 6.04 -3.11
CA ASN A 66 -4.80 5.15 -4.05
C ASN A 66 -3.86 4.10 -4.65
N GLY A 67 -2.64 4.48 -5.02
CA GLY A 67 -1.63 3.55 -5.52
C GLY A 67 -1.22 2.50 -4.49
N LEU A 68 -1.04 2.90 -3.24
CA LEU A 68 -0.75 1.99 -2.12
C LEU A 68 -1.90 0.99 -1.89
N GLU A 69 -3.16 1.44 -1.96
CA GLU A 69 -4.32 0.57 -1.79
C GLU A 69 -4.48 -0.43 -2.95
N MET A 70 -4.21 0.01 -4.18
CA MET A 70 -4.18 -0.87 -5.36
C MET A 70 -3.10 -1.95 -5.23
N LEU A 71 -1.88 -1.55 -4.82
CA LEU A 71 -0.77 -2.48 -4.58
C LEU A 71 -1.09 -3.48 -3.47
N ARG A 72 -1.67 -3.01 -2.36
CA ARG A 72 -2.15 -3.87 -1.27
C ARG A 72 -3.16 -4.89 -1.77
N THR A 73 -4.14 -4.47 -2.57
CA THR A 73 -5.18 -5.34 -3.13
C THR A 73 -4.58 -6.38 -4.07
N ALA A 74 -3.70 -5.97 -4.98
CA ALA A 74 -3.03 -6.88 -5.92
C ALA A 74 -2.16 -7.92 -5.18
N MET A 75 -1.42 -7.50 -4.16
CA MET A 75 -0.60 -8.41 -3.35
C MET A 75 -1.43 -9.37 -2.50
N GLY A 76 -2.57 -8.91 -1.97
CA GLY A 76 -3.52 -9.79 -1.27
C GLY A 76 -4.12 -10.86 -2.19
N GLN A 77 -4.48 -10.49 -3.42
CA GLN A 77 -4.96 -11.43 -4.43
C GLN A 77 -3.88 -12.43 -4.85
N TYR A 78 -2.65 -11.96 -5.06
CA TYR A 78 -1.52 -12.82 -5.40
C TYR A 78 -1.26 -13.86 -4.31
N LEU A 79 -1.27 -13.46 -3.03
CA LEU A 79 -1.10 -14.38 -1.90
C LEU A 79 -2.21 -15.45 -1.84
N GLN A 80 -3.46 -15.08 -2.09
CA GLN A 80 -4.57 -16.05 -2.14
C GLN A 80 -4.40 -17.03 -3.30
N ALA A 81 -3.98 -16.55 -4.47
CA ALA A 81 -3.75 -17.40 -5.63
C ALA A 81 -2.59 -18.38 -5.43
N THR A 82 -1.47 -17.92 -4.86
CA THR A 82 -0.33 -18.80 -4.56
C THR A 82 -0.68 -19.83 -3.49
N SER A 83 -1.38 -19.45 -2.42
CA SER A 83 -1.83 -20.39 -1.38
C SER A 83 -2.75 -21.49 -1.94
N ASN A 84 -3.69 -21.14 -2.83
CA ASN A 84 -4.56 -22.10 -3.48
C ASN A 84 -3.80 -23.06 -4.41
N ALA A 85 -2.83 -22.53 -5.18
CA ALA A 85 -1.99 -23.34 -6.07
C ALA A 85 -1.09 -24.33 -5.29
N GLU A 86 -0.56 -23.92 -4.13
CA GLU A 86 0.20 -24.80 -3.24
C GLU A 86 -0.67 -25.91 -2.63
N LEU A 87 -1.91 -25.60 -2.25
CA LEU A 87 -2.88 -26.59 -1.78
C LEU A 87 -3.22 -27.62 -2.88
N GLU A 88 -3.51 -27.18 -4.10
CA GLU A 88 -3.76 -28.10 -5.22
C GLU A 88 -2.55 -28.96 -5.57
N THR A 89 -1.34 -28.38 -5.59
CA THR A 89 -0.09 -29.10 -5.88
C THR A 89 0.23 -30.13 -4.79
N SER A 90 0.03 -29.77 -3.51
CA SER A 90 0.21 -30.71 -2.39
C SER A 90 -0.81 -31.86 -2.42
N SER A 91 -2.04 -31.58 -2.86
CA SER A 91 -3.06 -32.61 -3.04
C SER A 91 -2.72 -33.58 -4.17
N HIS A 92 -2.20 -33.08 -5.31
CA HIS A 92 -1.81 -33.91 -6.46
C HIS A 92 -0.58 -34.78 -6.16
N SER A 93 0.39 -34.28 -5.39
CA SER A 93 1.54 -35.08 -4.94
C SER A 93 1.15 -36.28 -4.08
N ARG A 94 0.03 -36.23 -3.34
CA ARG A 94 -0.44 -37.37 -2.53
C ARG A 94 -1.01 -38.51 -3.37
N TRP A 95 -1.52 -38.25 -4.57
CA TRP A 95 -2.03 -39.30 -5.47
C TRP A 95 -0.92 -39.98 -6.28
N TYR A 96 0.26 -39.36 -6.41
CA TYR A 96 1.38 -39.89 -7.19
C TYR A 96 2.40 -40.72 -6.37
N GLN A 97 2.25 -40.78 -5.04
CA GLN A 97 3.10 -41.59 -4.15
C GLN A 97 2.49 -42.96 -3.78
N GLY A 98 1.40 -43.35 -4.44
CA GLY A 98 0.78 -44.65 -4.28
C GLY A 98 0.79 -45.45 -5.58
N ASP A 99 1.96 -45.95 -5.96
CA ASP A 99 2.18 -47.17 -6.75
C ASP A 99 3.61 -47.70 -6.50
#